data_AF-A0A953NJ62-F1
#
_entry.id   AF-A0A953NJ62-F1
#
_cell.length_a   1.000
_cell.length_b   1.000
_cell.length_c   1.000
_cell.angle_alpha   90.00
_cell.angle_beta   90.00
_cell.angle_gamma   90.00
#
_symmetry.space_group_name_H-M   'P 1'
#
loop_
_entity.id
_entity.type
_entity.pdbx_description
1 polymer ?
#
loop_
_entity_poly.entity_id
_entity_poly.type
_entity_poly.pdbx_seq_one_letter_code
_entity_poly.pdbx_strand_id
1 'polypeptide(L)' 'MNKGGGLMPIFKNLKELENYLKKNPQIVLEQNIGKIIEYECPVCKSKQKIEITSANKGKCKNCSREIEITLVIE' A
#
# COMPACT_ATOMS: atom_id res chain seq x y z
N MET A 1 6.69 14.93 -21.90
CA MET A 1 6.24 13.65 -21.33
C MET A 1 5.55 13.97 -20.00
N ASN A 2 4.22 14.14 -20.03
CA ASN A 2 3.44 14.50 -18.86
C ASN A 2 3.31 13.28 -17.94
N LYS A 3 3.96 13.34 -16.78
CA LYS A 3 3.74 12.37 -15.70
C LYS A 3 2.33 12.63 -15.15
N GLY A 4 1.35 11.85 -15.60
CA GLY A 4 0.02 11.86 -15.01
C GLY A 4 0.08 11.33 -13.59
N GLY A 5 0.36 12.19 -12.63
CA GLY A 5 -0.03 11.94 -11.24
C GLY A 5 -1.55 11.85 -11.24
N GLY A 6 -2.10 10.67 -10.99
CA GLY A 6 -3.54 10.48 -10.88
C GLY A 6 -4.06 11.45 -9.83
N LEU A 7 -4.87 12.43 -10.25
CA LEU A 7 -5.49 13.38 -9.34
C LEU A 7 -6.37 12.57 -8.39
N MET A 8 -6.03 12.59 -7.10
CA MET A 8 -6.88 12.01 -6.06
C MET A 8 -8.24 12.72 -6.18
N PRO A 9 -9.36 11.98 -6.24
CA PRO A 9 -10.67 12.61 -6.35
C PRO A 9 -10.89 13.57 -5.19
N ILE A 10 -11.60 14.67 -5.45
CA ILE A 10 -12.04 15.55 -4.38
C ILE A 10 -13.30 14.94 -3.77
N PHE A 11 -13.24 14.62 -2.48
CA PHE A 11 -14.37 14.08 -1.73
C PHE A 11 -15.08 15.20 -0.98
N LYS A 12 -16.41 15.19 -0.99
CA LYS A 12 -17.23 16.20 -0.31
C LYS A 12 -17.44 15.88 1.17
N ASN A 13 -17.21 14.63 1.57
CA ASN A 13 -17.36 14.16 2.94
C ASN A 13 -16.53 12.89 3.19
N LEU A 14 -16.40 12.53 4.47
CA LEU A 14 -15.64 11.35 4.90
C LEU A 14 -16.21 10.04 4.33
N LYS A 15 -17.54 9.92 4.22
CA LYS A 15 -18.21 8.71 3.70
C LYS A 15 -17.88 8.44 2.23
N GLU A 16 -17.73 9.47 1.41
CA GLU A 16 -17.28 9.33 0.03
C GLU A 16 -15.83 8.84 -0.05
N LEU A 17 -14.95 9.37 0.80
CA LEU A 17 -13.56 8.91 0.90
C LEU A 17 -13.50 7.44 1.35
N GLU A 18 -14.23 7.06 2.41
CA GLU A 18 -14.29 5.68 2.90
C GLU A 18 -14.77 4.72 1.82
N ASN A 19 -15.87 5.03 1.14
CA ASN A 19 -16.39 4.20 0.06
C ASN A 19 -15.42 4.07 -1.11
N TYR A 20 -14.69 5.13 -1.44
CA TYR A 20 -13.69 5.12 -2.50
C TYR A 20 -12.50 4.23 -2.12
N LEU A 21 -11.99 4.36 -0.90
CA LEU A 21 -10.88 3.55 -0.40
C LEU A 21 -11.28 2.07 -0.30
N LYS A 22 -12.50 1.75 0.16
CA LYS A 22 -13.03 0.37 0.17
C LYS A 22 -13.05 -0.27 -1.22
N LYS A 23 -13.33 0.51 -2.27
CA LYS A 23 -13.32 0.05 -3.66
C LYS A 23 -11.93 0.05 -4.29
N ASN A 24 -11.00 0.83 -3.76
CA ASN A 24 -9.65 1.03 -4.31
C ASN A 24 -8.56 1.00 -3.22
N PRO A 25 -8.45 -0.08 -2.43
CA PRO A 25 -7.51 -0.14 -1.31
C PRO A 25 -6.05 -0.03 -1.76
N GLN A 26 -5.73 -0.41 -2.99
CA GLN A 26 -4.39 -0.31 -3.59
C GLN A 26 -3.84 1.12 -3.63
N ILE A 27 -4.70 2.14 -3.68
CA ILE A 27 -4.28 3.55 -3.71
C ILE A 27 -3.50 3.92 -2.45
N VAL A 28 -3.85 3.31 -1.30
CA VAL A 28 -3.12 3.52 -0.06
C VAL A 28 -1.67 3.04 -0.20
N LEU A 29 -1.42 1.92 -0.87
CA LEU A 29 -0.06 1.43 -1.11
C LEU A 29 0.68 2.29 -2.13
N GLU A 30 0.01 2.70 -3.21
CA GLU A 30 0.60 3.56 -4.24
C GLU A 30 1.12 4.89 -3.65
N GLN A 31 0.35 5.50 -2.76
CA GLN A 31 0.76 6.74 -2.08
C GLN A 31 1.90 6.55 -1.07
N ASN A 32 2.20 5.30 -0.69
CA ASN A 32 3.24 4.95 0.28
C ASN A 32 4.38 4.14 -0.33
N ILE A 33 4.50 4.09 -1.68
CA ILE A 33 5.67 3.50 -2.35
C ILE A 33 6.95 4.17 -1.85
N GLY A 34 7.94 3.35 -1.48
CA GLY A 34 9.21 3.75 -0.88
C GLY A 34 9.16 3.93 0.64
N LYS A 35 7.98 3.90 1.27
CA LYS A 35 7.87 3.88 2.73
C LYS A 35 8.08 2.48 3.29
N ILE A 36 8.47 2.46 4.55
CA ILE A 36 8.68 1.24 5.33
C ILE A 36 7.56 1.12 6.37
N ILE A 37 6.90 -0.03 6.38
CA ILE A 37 5.89 -0.40 7.39
C ILE A 37 6.43 -1.53 8.25
N GLU A 38 5.94 -1.64 9.48
CA GLU A 38 6.21 -2.81 10.33
C GLU A 38 5.10 -3.83 10.14
N TYR A 39 5.46 -4.99 9.60
CA TYR A 39 4.53 -6.08 9.36
C TYR A 39 5.23 -7.43 9.49
N GLU A 40 4.47 -8.47 9.79
CA GLU A 40 5.02 -9.82 9.84
C GLU A 40 5.21 -10.36 8.42
N CYS A 41 6.46 -10.63 8.04
CA CYS A 41 6.72 -11.21 6.73
C CYS A 41 6.20 -12.66 6.69
N PRO A 42 5.30 -13.04 5.78
CA PRO A 42 4.74 -14.40 5.72
C PRO A 42 5.78 -15.47 5.36
N VAL A 43 6.91 -15.06 4.78
CA VAL A 43 8.00 -15.96 4.38
C VAL A 43 8.90 -16.33 5.56
N CYS A 44 9.43 -15.32 6.26
CA CYS A 44 10.40 -15.54 7.34
C CYS A 44 9.80 -15.39 8.74
N LYS A 45 8.49 -15.10 8.83
CA LYS A 45 7.70 -14.92 10.07
C LYS A 45 8.30 -13.91 11.04
N SER A 46 9.09 -12.99 10.51
CA SER A 46 9.74 -11.94 11.29
C SER A 46 8.87 -10.69 11.22
N LYS A 47 8.46 -10.16 12.38
CA LYS A 47 7.84 -8.83 12.49
C LYS A 47 8.92 -7.78 12.25
N GLN A 48 9.00 -7.32 11.02
CA GLN A 48 10.10 -6.47 10.54
C GLN A 48 9.60 -5.42 9.55
N LYS A 49 10.53 -4.54 9.20
CA LYS A 49 10.38 -3.50 8.21
C LYS A 49 10.15 -4.09 6.80
N ILE A 50 8.96 -3.89 6.26
CA ILE A 50 8.60 -4.17 4.86
C ILE A 50 8.57 -2.85 4.11
N GLU A 51 9.36 -2.75 3.04
CA GLU A 51 9.34 -1.58 2.15
C GLU A 51 8.30 -1.79 1.06
N ILE A 52 7.39 -0.83 0.88
CA ILE A 52 6.40 -0.89 -0.20
C ILE A 52 7.11 -0.55 -1.50
N THR A 53 7.14 -1.49 -2.44
CA THR A 53 7.82 -1.34 -3.73
C THR A 53 6.87 -1.03 -4.88
N SER A 54 5.58 -1.37 -4.73
CA SER A 54 4.52 -1.03 -5.70
C SER A 54 3.12 -1.12 -5.06
N ALA A 55 2.09 -0.86 -5.86
CA ALA A 55 0.67 -0.84 -5.46
C ALA A 55 0.16 -2.10 -4.73
N ASN A 56 0.84 -3.23 -4.88
CA ASN A 56 0.47 -4.51 -4.27
C ASN A 56 1.68 -5.34 -3.82
N LYS A 57 2.89 -4.76 -3.78
CA LYS A 57 4.10 -5.50 -3.42
C LYS A 57 4.91 -4.76 -2.38
N GLY A 58 5.53 -5.54 -1.52
CA GLY A 58 6.57 -5.06 -0.64
C GLY A 58 7.76 -5.99 -0.60
N LYS A 59 8.90 -5.44 -0.19
CA LYS A 59 10.13 -6.19 0.02
C LYS A 59 10.41 -6.27 1.51
N CYS A 60 10.51 -7.49 2.03
CA CYS A 60 10.97 -7.70 3.40
C CYS A 60 12.45 -7.33 3.51
N LYS A 61 12.80 -6.41 4.41
CA LYS A 61 14.21 -6.00 4.58
C LYS A 61 15.07 -7.07 5.28
N ASN A 62 14.46 -8.09 5.90
CA ASN A 62 15.17 -9.19 6.55
C ASN A 62 15.53 -10.31 5.55
N CYS A 63 14.54 -10.92 4.90
CA CYS A 63 14.80 -12.04 3.97
C CYS A 63 14.95 -11.60 2.50
N SER A 64 14.84 -10.30 2.22
CA SER A 64 14.90 -9.69 0.89
C SER A 64 13.88 -10.22 -0.13
N ARG A 65 12.93 -11.06 0.28
CA ARG A 65 11.87 -11.56 -0.60
C ARG A 65 10.83 -10.49 -0.87
N GLU A 66 10.35 -10.49 -2.11
CA GLU A 66 9.14 -9.78 -2.50
C GLU A 66 7.93 -10.56 -1.99
N ILE A 67 6.96 -9.83 -1.44
CA ILE A 67 5.69 -10.36 -0.96
C ILE A 67 4.55 -9.54 -1.55
N GLU A 68 3.41 -10.18 -1.75
CA GLU A 68 2.18 -9.50 -2.09
C GLU A 68 1.55 -8.88 -0.84
N ILE A 69 1.09 -7.64 -0.94
CA ILE A 69 0.39 -6.93 0.13
C ILE A 69 -1.05 -6.71 -0.31
N THR A 70 -1.98 -7.32 0.41
CA THR A 70 -3.42 -7.12 0.23
C THR A 70 -3.93 -6.26 1.38
N LEU A 71 -4.44 -5.07 1.09
CA LEU A 71 -5.16 -4.25 2.06
C LEU A 71 -6.65 -4.52 1.96
N VAL A 72 -7.26 -4.73 3.12
CA VAL A 72 -8.71 -4.85 3.29
C VAL A 72 -9.14 -3.70 4.19
N ILE A 73 -10.15 -2.94 3.77
CA ILE A 73 -10.72 -1.83 4.53
C ILE A 73 -12.16 -2.24 4.88
N GLU A 74 -12.42 -2.49 6.16
CA GLU A 74 -13.72 -2.96 6.68
C GLU A 74 -14.76 -1.84 6.87
#